data_AF-A0A1I4TUL6-F1
#
_entry.id   AF-A0A1I4TUL6-F1
#
_cell.length_a   1.000
_cell.length_b   1.000
_cell.length_c   1.000
_cell.angle_alpha   90.00
_cell.angle_beta   90.00
_cell.angle_gamma   90.00
#
_symmetry.space_group_name_H-M   'P 1'
#
loop_
_entity.id
_entity.type
_entity.pdbx_description
1 polymer ?
#
loop_
_entity_poly.entity_id
_entity_poly.type
_entity_poly.pdbx_seq_one_letter_code
_entity_poly.pdbx_strand_id
1 'polypeptide(L)'
;MNKIIVVVVFLIGSLSFYAQNNKVVVHQDKTGLALQVDGKKFMVNGMNWDYFPIDKNYSYILWEQPEAFIVKALDHEMGLLKNMGVNTIRVYTGIPKKWIEYIYSKFGIYTMLNHSFGRYGVAVDGNWMPNTEYADTKVRESLLKEVQQLALEYKDTKGLLLYLLGNENNYGLFWEGAETENIPVEDKKSTKRARAMYQLFNEAAVAMKAADVAHPVAICNGDVLFLNMIKEECTAVDILGINVYRGISFGDLFETVKSFGKPVVFTEFGSDAFNAITQKEDQKAQAEILKGNWKEIYENAAGMGKSQNCIGGFTFQFSDGWWKMGQTTNLNVHDTHASWANGGYVFDFEKGKNNMNEEWFGICAKQKAADNDVYGLQPRLAYYLLKEIHQINPYAKNFSRAKLQKKMKAIEVNKIKIK
;
A
#
# COMPACT_ATOMS: atom_id res chain seq x y z
N MET A 1 -14.26 31.54 -71.35
CA MET A 1 -13.35 30.72 -70.51
C MET A 1 -13.80 30.87 -69.07
N ASN A 2 -14.63 29.95 -68.57
CA ASN A 2 -15.10 29.98 -67.18
C ASN A 2 -14.14 29.14 -66.34
N LYS A 3 -13.47 29.77 -65.37
CA LYS A 3 -12.58 29.08 -64.42
C LYS A 3 -13.44 28.44 -63.33
N ILE A 4 -13.47 27.11 -63.31
CA ILE A 4 -14.06 26.33 -62.21
C ILE A 4 -12.99 26.23 -61.11
N ILE A 5 -13.27 26.83 -59.95
CA ILE A 5 -12.45 26.67 -58.74
C ILE A 5 -13.03 25.50 -57.97
N VAL A 6 -12.27 24.41 -57.88
CA VAL A 6 -12.57 23.27 -57.00
C VAL A 6 -11.95 23.56 -55.64
N VAL A 7 -12.78 23.79 -54.63
CA VAL A 7 -12.35 23.90 -53.24
C VAL A 7 -12.35 22.51 -52.63
N VAL A 8 -11.16 21.98 -52.32
CA VAL A 8 -10.99 20.72 -51.58
C VAL A 8 -11.03 21.04 -50.09
N VAL A 9 -12.10 20.64 -49.42
CA VAL A 9 -12.23 20.74 -47.96
C VAL A 9 -11.56 19.52 -47.33
N PHE A 10 -10.42 19.73 -46.68
CA PHE A 10 -9.78 18.73 -45.84
C PHE A 10 -10.52 18.66 -44.48
N LEU A 11 -11.40 17.67 -44.32
CA LEU A 11 -11.94 17.28 -43.03
C LEU A 11 -10.84 16.60 -42.20
N ILE A 12 -10.19 17.36 -41.32
CA ILE A 12 -9.31 16.81 -40.28
C ILE A 12 -10.22 16.23 -39.20
N GLY A 13 -10.59 14.96 -39.35
CA GLY A 13 -11.23 14.20 -38.29
C GLY A 13 -10.22 14.00 -37.15
N SER A 14 -10.45 14.67 -36.02
CA SER A 14 -9.77 14.37 -34.77
C SER A 14 -10.17 12.95 -34.35
N LEU A 15 -9.31 11.98 -34.67
CA LEU A 15 -9.33 10.66 -34.03
C LEU A 15 -9.01 10.88 -32.56
N SER A 16 -10.04 11.01 -31.74
CA SER A 16 -9.92 10.81 -30.29
C SER A 16 -9.45 9.37 -30.09
N PHE A 17 -8.14 9.19 -29.94
CA PHE A 17 -7.60 7.97 -29.35
C PHE A 17 -8.17 7.89 -27.94
N TYR A 18 -9.25 7.14 -27.76
CA TYR A 18 -9.62 6.63 -26.45
C TYR A 18 -8.40 5.87 -25.96
N ALA A 19 -7.68 6.45 -24.99
CA ALA A 19 -6.60 5.74 -24.31
C ALA A 19 -7.24 4.48 -23.71
N GLN A 20 -6.85 3.30 -24.21
CA GLN A 20 -7.26 2.06 -23.57
C GLN A 20 -6.78 2.08 -22.13
N ASN A 21 -7.65 1.67 -21.20
CA ASN A 21 -7.28 1.50 -19.80
C ASN A 21 -6.09 0.55 -19.69
N ASN A 22 -5.18 0.86 -18.77
CA ASN A 22 -3.96 0.08 -18.59
C ASN A 22 -4.33 -1.38 -18.28
N LYS A 23 -3.76 -2.33 -19.01
CA LYS A 23 -3.97 -3.75 -18.73
C LYS A 23 -2.96 -4.20 -17.69
N VAL A 24 -3.44 -4.60 -16.51
CA VAL A 24 -2.60 -5.06 -15.41
C VAL A 24 -2.78 -6.55 -15.20
N VAL A 25 -1.69 -7.32 -15.26
CA VAL A 25 -1.75 -8.78 -15.13
C VAL A 25 -0.60 -9.31 -14.29
N VAL A 26 -0.88 -10.38 -13.54
CA VAL A 26 0.17 -11.23 -12.98
C VAL A 26 0.69 -12.13 -14.11
N HIS A 27 1.99 -12.11 -14.32
CA HIS A 27 2.67 -12.90 -15.34
C HIS A 27 3.68 -13.84 -14.70
N GLN A 28 3.66 -15.10 -15.13
CA GLN A 28 4.64 -16.10 -14.74
C GLN A 28 5.48 -16.51 -15.95
N ASP A 29 6.79 -16.41 -15.84
CA ASP A 29 7.74 -16.92 -16.83
C ASP A 29 8.88 -17.69 -16.15
N LYS A 30 9.89 -18.11 -16.93
CA LYS A 30 11.07 -18.84 -16.42
C LYS A 30 11.90 -18.03 -15.41
N THR A 31 11.72 -16.71 -15.36
CA THR A 31 12.41 -15.81 -14.43
C THR A 31 11.63 -15.60 -13.13
N GLY A 32 10.37 -16.04 -13.05
CA GLY A 32 9.55 -15.96 -11.85
C GLY A 32 8.19 -15.31 -12.08
N LEU A 33 7.60 -14.80 -10.99
CA LEU A 33 6.33 -14.10 -10.98
C LEU A 33 6.56 -12.59 -11.00
N ALA A 34 5.88 -11.88 -11.89
CA ALA A 34 5.98 -10.44 -12.05
C ALA A 34 4.60 -9.81 -12.27
N LEU A 35 4.42 -8.57 -11.83
CA LEU A 35 3.32 -7.74 -12.29
C LEU A 35 3.70 -7.15 -13.66
N GLN A 36 2.76 -7.11 -14.59
CA GLN A 36 2.93 -6.42 -15.87
C GLN A 36 1.86 -5.35 -16.03
N VAL A 37 2.28 -4.17 -16.49
CA VAL A 37 1.40 -3.10 -16.93
C VAL A 37 1.66 -2.89 -18.42
N ASP A 38 0.63 -3.05 -19.24
CA ASP A 38 0.70 -2.96 -20.71
C ASP A 38 1.84 -3.82 -21.31
N GLY A 39 1.98 -5.04 -20.79
CA GLY A 39 2.97 -6.04 -21.23
C GLY A 39 4.40 -5.80 -20.75
N LYS A 40 4.65 -4.79 -19.91
CA LYS A 40 5.98 -4.50 -19.35
C LYS A 40 6.03 -4.86 -17.87
N LYS A 41 7.09 -5.56 -17.44
CA LYS A 41 7.32 -5.85 -16.02
C LYS A 41 7.36 -4.55 -15.21
N PHE A 42 6.59 -4.52 -14.13
CA PHE A 42 6.37 -3.36 -13.29
C PHE A 42 6.73 -3.71 -11.85
N MET A 43 7.69 -2.99 -11.28
CA MET A 43 8.06 -3.10 -9.87
C MET A 43 7.28 -2.04 -9.10
N VAL A 44 6.49 -2.44 -8.11
CA VAL A 44 5.74 -1.52 -7.25
C VAL A 44 6.69 -0.85 -6.27
N ASN A 45 7.09 0.38 -6.59
CA ASN A 45 7.79 1.28 -5.66
C ASN A 45 6.71 2.12 -4.97
N GLY A 46 6.04 1.50 -4.00
CA GLY A 46 4.81 1.99 -3.41
C GLY A 46 5.01 2.81 -2.14
N MET A 47 4.00 3.63 -1.84
CA MET A 47 3.87 4.33 -0.56
C MET A 47 2.44 4.19 -0.01
N ASN A 48 2.30 3.91 1.28
CA ASN A 48 1.03 4.06 1.98
C ASN A 48 0.73 5.55 2.13
N TRP A 49 -0.38 5.97 1.54
CA TRP A 49 -0.73 7.38 1.46
C TRP A 49 -2.15 7.62 1.93
N ASP A 50 -2.27 8.54 2.88
CA ASP A 50 -3.50 9.15 3.32
C ASP A 50 -3.28 10.66 3.50
N TYR A 51 -4.36 11.41 3.73
CA TYR A 51 -4.28 12.84 3.96
C TYR A 51 -5.12 13.23 5.17
N PHE A 52 -4.43 13.43 6.29
CA PHE A 52 -5.03 13.82 7.56
C PHE A 52 -4.25 15.00 8.15
N PRO A 53 -4.83 16.21 8.20
CA PRO A 53 -4.24 17.33 8.92
C PRO A 53 -4.03 16.99 10.41
N ILE A 54 -3.04 17.64 11.04
CA ILE A 54 -2.94 17.67 12.52
C ILE A 54 -4.26 18.21 13.06
N ASP A 55 -4.77 17.66 14.17
CA ASP A 55 -6.09 17.90 14.78
C ASP A 55 -7.27 17.13 14.16
N LYS A 56 -7.04 16.38 13.07
CA LYS A 56 -8.02 15.51 12.44
C LYS A 56 -7.70 14.04 12.68
N ASN A 57 -8.68 13.19 12.42
CA ASN A 57 -8.56 11.74 12.50
C ASN A 57 -9.17 11.06 11.26
N TYR A 58 -9.39 9.75 11.35
CA TYR A 58 -9.97 8.91 10.29
C TYR A 58 -11.33 9.38 9.74
N SER A 59 -12.04 10.29 10.42
CA SER A 59 -13.30 10.87 9.93
C SER A 59 -13.12 12.03 8.95
N TYR A 60 -11.90 12.56 8.80
CA TYR A 60 -11.63 13.64 7.84
C TYR A 60 -11.61 13.12 6.41
N ILE A 61 -12.38 13.77 5.54
CA ILE A 61 -12.51 13.39 4.13
C ILE A 61 -11.92 14.50 3.26
N LEU A 62 -10.72 14.26 2.70
CA LEU A 62 -10.08 15.19 1.76
C LEU A 62 -11.00 15.48 0.56
N TRP A 63 -11.75 14.49 0.10
CA TRP A 63 -12.54 14.56 -1.12
C TRP A 63 -13.79 15.45 -1.02
N GLU A 64 -14.17 15.85 0.20
CA GLU A 64 -15.25 16.81 0.47
C GLU A 64 -14.74 18.25 0.59
N GLN A 65 -13.42 18.46 0.52
CA GLN A 65 -12.83 19.80 0.54
C GLN A 65 -13.03 20.52 -0.81
N PRO A 66 -12.91 21.87 -0.85
CA PRO A 66 -12.94 22.62 -2.08
C PRO A 66 -11.92 22.08 -3.10
N GLU A 67 -12.31 22.02 -4.38
CA GLU A 67 -11.47 21.40 -5.42
C GLU A 67 -10.06 22.00 -5.51
N ALA A 68 -9.94 23.32 -5.34
CA ALA A 68 -8.65 24.01 -5.32
C ALA A 68 -7.75 23.56 -4.15
N PHE A 69 -8.34 23.22 -3.00
CA PHE A 69 -7.60 22.67 -1.86
C PHE A 69 -7.12 21.25 -2.17
N ILE A 70 -7.98 20.40 -2.75
CA ILE A 70 -7.60 19.03 -3.13
C ILE A 70 -6.45 19.05 -4.14
N VAL A 71 -6.55 19.89 -5.17
CA VAL A 71 -5.46 20.09 -6.15
C VAL A 71 -4.18 20.51 -5.46
N LYS A 72 -4.24 21.47 -4.52
CA LYS A 72 -3.06 21.93 -3.78
C LYS A 72 -2.42 20.82 -2.94
N ALA A 73 -3.24 20.04 -2.23
CA ALA A 73 -2.79 18.90 -1.42
C ALA A 73 -2.12 17.83 -2.28
N LEU A 74 -2.78 17.42 -3.37
CA LEU A 74 -2.23 16.43 -4.30
C LEU A 74 -0.97 16.93 -4.99
N ASP A 75 -0.93 18.19 -5.44
CA ASP A 75 0.24 18.75 -6.10
C ASP A 75 1.47 18.79 -5.19
N HIS A 76 1.27 19.13 -3.93
CA HIS A 76 2.32 19.14 -2.93
C HIS A 76 2.86 17.72 -2.69
N GLU A 77 1.99 16.78 -2.30
CA GLU A 77 2.43 15.46 -1.83
C GLU A 77 2.80 14.51 -2.97
N MET A 78 2.03 14.47 -4.06
CA MET A 78 2.38 13.65 -5.23
C MET A 78 3.64 14.18 -5.93
N GLY A 79 3.89 15.49 -5.86
CA GLY A 79 5.15 16.09 -6.29
C GLY A 79 6.35 15.53 -5.52
N LEU A 80 6.23 15.44 -4.19
CA LEU A 80 7.26 14.85 -3.33
C LEU A 80 7.44 13.35 -3.60
N LEU A 81 6.36 12.59 -3.74
CA LEU A 81 6.38 11.16 -4.04
C LEU A 81 7.03 10.87 -5.39
N LYS A 82 6.63 11.57 -6.45
CA LYS A 82 7.23 11.46 -7.79
C LYS A 82 8.73 11.79 -7.74
N ASN A 83 9.13 12.83 -7.01
CA ASN A 83 10.53 13.22 -6.85
C ASN A 83 11.37 12.16 -6.12
N MET A 84 10.75 11.33 -5.27
CA MET A 84 11.37 10.20 -4.59
C MET A 84 11.35 8.91 -5.43
N GLY A 85 10.72 8.91 -6.62
CA GLY A 85 10.63 7.74 -7.49
C GLY A 85 9.54 6.73 -7.09
N VAL A 86 8.59 7.16 -6.25
CA VAL A 86 7.36 6.40 -6.00
C VAL A 86 6.54 6.37 -7.28
N ASN A 87 6.04 5.19 -7.63
CA ASN A 87 5.22 4.98 -8.84
C ASN A 87 3.81 4.48 -8.53
N THR A 88 3.51 4.17 -7.26
CA THR A 88 2.21 3.66 -6.85
C THR A 88 1.88 4.16 -5.43
N ILE A 89 0.63 4.50 -5.17
CA ILE A 89 0.12 4.75 -3.82
C ILE A 89 -0.92 3.70 -3.44
N ARG A 90 -0.95 3.32 -2.17
CA ARG A 90 -2.07 2.59 -1.57
C ARG A 90 -3.01 3.60 -0.95
N VAL A 91 -4.28 3.58 -1.33
CA VAL A 91 -5.30 4.51 -0.83
C VAL A 91 -6.57 3.73 -0.51
N TYR A 92 -7.21 4.04 0.61
CA TYR A 92 -8.50 3.46 0.94
C TYR A 92 -9.58 3.87 -0.07
N THR A 93 -10.59 3.01 -0.23
CA THR A 93 -11.80 3.33 -1.00
C THR A 93 -12.45 4.62 -0.51
N GLY A 94 -13.13 5.31 -1.43
CA GLY A 94 -13.74 6.63 -1.16
C GLY A 94 -13.04 7.77 -1.90
N ILE A 95 -11.86 7.53 -2.49
CA ILE A 95 -11.23 8.46 -3.45
C ILE A 95 -12.01 8.50 -4.78
N PRO A 96 -12.59 9.65 -5.18
CA PRO A 96 -13.24 9.76 -6.48
C PRO A 96 -12.32 9.44 -7.65
N LYS A 97 -12.86 8.77 -8.69
CA LYS A 97 -12.12 8.39 -9.92
C LYS A 97 -11.31 9.52 -10.53
N LYS A 98 -11.87 10.74 -10.57
CA LYS A 98 -11.19 11.93 -11.12
C LYS A 98 -9.84 12.20 -10.46
N TRP A 99 -9.69 11.85 -9.17
CA TRP A 99 -8.44 12.07 -8.44
C TRP A 99 -7.42 10.97 -8.69
N ILE A 100 -7.84 9.72 -8.87
CA ILE A 100 -6.96 8.65 -9.37
C ILE A 100 -6.40 9.04 -10.74
N GLU A 101 -7.27 9.49 -11.65
CA GLU A 101 -6.88 9.92 -13.00
C GLU A 101 -5.98 11.15 -12.99
N TYR A 102 -6.23 12.11 -12.09
CA TYR A 102 -5.41 13.31 -11.89
C TYR A 102 -4.00 12.93 -11.41
N ILE A 103 -3.92 12.10 -10.36
CA ILE A 103 -2.65 11.63 -9.78
C ILE A 103 -1.84 10.90 -10.85
N TYR A 104 -2.47 9.99 -11.58
CA TYR A 104 -1.80 9.25 -12.64
C TYR A 104 -1.38 10.15 -13.82
N SER A 105 -2.29 10.98 -14.34
CA SER A 105 -2.02 11.76 -15.55
C SER A 105 -0.97 12.86 -15.31
N LYS A 106 -0.92 13.44 -14.10
CA LYS A 106 0.04 14.50 -13.77
C LYS A 106 1.37 13.96 -13.23
N PHE A 107 1.30 12.91 -12.40
CA PHE A 107 2.49 12.42 -11.68
C PHE A 107 3.01 11.07 -12.18
N GLY A 108 2.23 10.32 -12.95
CA GLY A 108 2.57 8.95 -13.38
C GLY A 108 2.52 7.93 -12.24
N ILE A 109 1.76 8.25 -11.17
CA ILE A 109 1.62 7.42 -9.98
C ILE A 109 0.31 6.62 -10.11
N TYR A 110 0.41 5.30 -10.06
CA TYR A 110 -0.74 4.42 -10.07
C TYR A 110 -1.40 4.33 -8.68
N THR A 111 -2.63 3.83 -8.62
CA THR A 111 -3.36 3.60 -7.36
C THR A 111 -3.66 2.13 -7.16
N MET A 112 -3.26 1.59 -6.01
CA MET A 112 -3.84 0.37 -5.45
C MET A 112 -5.01 0.77 -4.55
N LEU A 113 -6.22 0.39 -4.95
CA LEU A 113 -7.45 0.80 -4.27
C LEU A 113 -7.81 -0.21 -3.18
N ASN A 114 -7.80 0.23 -1.93
CA ASN A 114 -7.91 -0.66 -0.77
C ASN A 114 -9.27 -0.58 -0.08
N HIS A 115 -10.03 -1.67 -0.09
CA HIS A 115 -11.26 -1.83 0.68
C HIS A 115 -10.95 -2.56 1.98
N SER A 116 -11.39 -2.06 3.14
CA SER A 116 -11.08 -2.66 4.46
C SER A 116 -11.68 -4.06 4.66
N PHE A 117 -12.70 -4.40 3.87
CA PHE A 117 -13.37 -5.70 3.85
C PHE A 117 -13.82 -6.16 5.25
N GLY A 118 -14.37 -5.22 6.02
CA GLY A 118 -14.86 -5.48 7.38
C GLY A 118 -13.78 -5.53 8.47
N ARG A 119 -12.53 -5.12 8.20
CA ARG A 119 -11.47 -5.09 9.23
C ARG A 119 -11.85 -4.27 10.46
N TYR A 120 -12.48 -3.12 10.24
CA TYR A 120 -12.82 -2.15 11.27
C TYR A 120 -14.30 -2.19 11.66
N GLY A 121 -14.96 -3.33 11.41
CA GLY A 121 -16.39 -3.51 11.63
C GLY A 121 -17.24 -3.29 10.38
N VAL A 122 -18.50 -3.70 10.48
CA VAL A 122 -19.51 -3.61 9.41
C VAL A 122 -20.86 -3.18 9.99
N ALA A 123 -21.62 -2.41 9.22
CA ALA A 123 -23.00 -2.10 9.54
C ALA A 123 -23.94 -3.08 8.84
N VAL A 124 -24.74 -3.83 9.59
CA VAL A 124 -25.70 -4.81 9.06
C VAL A 124 -27.06 -4.58 9.70
N ASP A 125 -28.10 -4.40 8.88
CA ASP A 125 -29.48 -4.10 9.31
C ASP A 125 -29.58 -2.93 10.31
N GLY A 126 -28.78 -1.89 10.10
CA GLY A 126 -28.74 -0.71 10.97
C GLY A 126 -28.01 -0.91 12.30
N ASN A 127 -27.44 -2.09 12.55
CA ASN A 127 -26.63 -2.38 13.74
C ASN A 127 -25.13 -2.37 13.38
N TRP A 128 -24.33 -1.75 14.24
CA TRP A 128 -22.87 -1.74 14.11
C TRP A 128 -22.27 -3.01 14.73
N MET A 129 -21.50 -3.76 13.94
CA MET A 129 -20.74 -4.92 14.37
C MET A 129 -19.25 -4.55 14.38
N PRO A 130 -18.64 -4.25 15.54
CA PRO A 130 -17.24 -3.83 15.61
C PRO A 130 -16.27 -4.94 15.20
N ASN A 131 -16.59 -6.20 15.55
CA ASN A 131 -15.82 -7.39 15.19
C ASN A 131 -16.59 -8.20 14.16
N THR A 132 -16.15 -8.15 12.90
CA THR A 132 -16.85 -8.77 11.78
C THR A 132 -16.93 -10.29 11.91
N GLU A 133 -18.14 -10.84 11.80
CA GLU A 133 -18.39 -12.27 11.74
C GLU A 133 -18.58 -12.73 10.28
N TYR A 134 -17.48 -13.10 9.62
CA TYR A 134 -17.46 -13.49 8.20
C TYR A 134 -18.28 -14.73 7.82
N ALA A 135 -18.76 -15.49 8.81
CA ALA A 135 -19.68 -16.61 8.59
C ALA A 135 -21.16 -16.19 8.56
N ASP A 136 -21.49 -14.98 9.03
CA ASP A 136 -22.86 -14.47 9.03
C ASP A 136 -23.30 -14.17 7.59
N THR A 137 -24.46 -14.68 7.19
CA THR A 137 -24.94 -14.57 5.80
C THR A 137 -25.16 -13.12 5.37
N LYS A 138 -25.65 -12.24 6.26
CA LYS A 138 -25.91 -10.85 5.93
C LYS A 138 -24.63 -10.03 5.82
N VAL A 139 -23.66 -10.31 6.68
CA VAL A 139 -22.29 -9.75 6.56
C VAL A 139 -21.70 -10.11 5.20
N ARG A 140 -21.79 -11.39 4.81
CA ARG A 140 -21.27 -11.88 3.52
C ARG A 140 -21.96 -11.19 2.34
N GLU A 141 -23.28 -11.12 2.35
CA GLU A 141 -24.05 -10.44 1.30
C GLU A 141 -23.70 -8.96 1.17
N SER A 142 -23.55 -8.24 2.30
CA SER A 142 -23.16 -6.83 2.29
C SER A 142 -21.77 -6.63 1.69
N LEU A 143 -20.76 -7.36 2.19
CA LEU A 143 -19.38 -7.22 1.73
C LEU A 143 -19.21 -7.60 0.26
N LEU A 144 -19.87 -8.67 -0.20
CA LEU A 144 -19.83 -9.08 -1.62
C LEU A 144 -20.45 -8.01 -2.52
N LYS A 145 -21.58 -7.44 -2.11
CA LYS A 145 -22.23 -6.36 -2.85
C LYS A 145 -21.37 -5.10 -2.92
N GLU A 146 -20.77 -4.70 -1.81
CA GLU A 146 -19.88 -3.53 -1.73
C GLU A 146 -18.69 -3.66 -2.70
N VAL A 147 -17.96 -4.77 -2.66
CA VAL A 147 -16.77 -4.94 -3.50
C VAL A 147 -17.10 -5.18 -4.96
N GLN A 148 -18.24 -5.82 -5.27
CA GLN A 148 -18.71 -5.94 -6.65
C GLN A 148 -19.05 -4.56 -7.22
N GLN A 149 -19.75 -3.72 -6.44
CA GLN A 149 -20.08 -2.36 -6.85
C GLN A 149 -18.81 -1.50 -7.02
N LEU A 150 -17.83 -1.66 -6.12
CA LEU A 150 -16.53 -1.02 -6.23
C LEU A 150 -15.84 -1.37 -7.55
N ALA A 151 -15.76 -2.67 -7.90
CA ALA A 151 -15.16 -3.09 -9.16
C ALA A 151 -15.91 -2.51 -10.37
N LEU A 152 -17.25 -2.52 -10.37
CA LEU A 152 -18.06 -1.93 -11.43
C LEU A 152 -17.82 -0.42 -11.60
N GLU A 153 -17.66 0.30 -10.50
CA GLU A 153 -17.45 1.73 -10.50
C GLU A 153 -16.07 2.11 -11.05
N TYR A 154 -15.02 1.42 -10.61
CA TYR A 154 -13.62 1.81 -10.81
C TYR A 154 -12.92 1.13 -12.00
N LYS A 155 -13.46 0.04 -12.57
CA LYS A 155 -12.78 -0.76 -13.62
C LYS A 155 -12.24 0.01 -14.81
N ASP A 156 -12.84 1.16 -15.14
CA ASP A 156 -12.45 1.97 -16.29
C ASP A 156 -11.61 3.21 -15.90
N THR A 157 -11.07 3.25 -14.67
CA THR A 157 -10.34 4.39 -14.14
C THR A 157 -8.87 4.34 -14.58
N LYS A 158 -8.45 5.32 -15.38
CA LYS A 158 -7.06 5.44 -15.80
C LYS A 158 -6.14 5.65 -14.59
N GLY A 159 -5.11 4.81 -14.46
CA GLY A 159 -4.18 4.85 -13.33
C GLY A 159 -4.52 3.91 -12.18
N LEU A 160 -5.65 3.21 -12.23
CA LEU A 160 -5.90 2.08 -11.33
C LEU A 160 -4.88 0.95 -11.63
N LEU A 161 -4.27 0.39 -10.59
CA LEU A 161 -3.32 -0.71 -10.71
C LEU A 161 -3.97 -2.05 -10.39
N LEU A 162 -4.54 -2.16 -9.19
CA LEU A 162 -5.12 -3.39 -8.65
C LEU A 162 -6.02 -3.05 -7.46
N TYR A 163 -6.91 -3.98 -7.11
CA TYR A 163 -7.72 -3.89 -5.90
C TYR A 163 -7.08 -4.65 -4.75
N LEU A 164 -7.11 -4.09 -3.54
CA LEU A 164 -6.67 -4.75 -2.32
C LEU A 164 -7.85 -4.90 -1.36
N LEU A 165 -8.19 -6.15 -1.03
CA LEU A 165 -9.21 -6.46 -0.02
C LEU A 165 -8.56 -6.72 1.33
N GLY A 166 -9.05 -6.04 2.35
CA GLY A 166 -8.62 -6.17 3.73
C GLY A 166 -7.50 -5.22 4.16
N ASN A 167 -7.23 -5.23 5.45
CA ASN A 167 -6.05 -4.68 6.10
C ASN A 167 -5.75 -5.51 7.37
N GLU A 168 -5.09 -6.67 7.21
CA GLU A 168 -4.80 -7.60 8.32
C GLU A 168 -6.06 -8.11 9.03
N ASN A 169 -7.08 -8.49 8.26
CA ASN A 169 -8.36 -8.99 8.80
C ASN A 169 -8.16 -10.23 9.68
N ASN A 170 -7.09 -11.00 9.45
CA ASN A 170 -6.69 -12.11 10.32
C ASN A 170 -6.33 -11.67 11.73
N TYR A 171 -5.70 -10.49 11.92
CA TYR A 171 -5.45 -9.94 13.26
C TYR A 171 -6.74 -9.48 13.94
N GLY A 172 -7.69 -8.94 13.17
CA GLY A 172 -9.04 -8.61 13.65
C GLY A 172 -9.87 -9.81 14.13
N LEU A 173 -9.38 -11.06 13.96
CA LEU A 173 -9.98 -12.24 14.59
C LEU A 173 -9.60 -12.37 16.07
N PHE A 174 -8.59 -11.63 16.52
CA PHE A 174 -7.99 -11.68 17.85
C PHE A 174 -8.04 -10.34 18.58
N TRP A 175 -7.79 -9.22 17.89
CA TRP A 175 -7.81 -7.88 18.47
C TRP A 175 -9.24 -7.38 18.65
N GLU A 176 -9.53 -6.68 19.75
CA GLU A 176 -10.88 -6.21 20.09
C GLU A 176 -11.17 -4.76 19.61
N GLY A 177 -10.30 -4.20 18.75
CA GLY A 177 -10.45 -2.84 18.25
C GLY A 177 -9.65 -2.50 16.98
N ALA A 178 -9.53 -1.19 16.73
CA ALA A 178 -8.84 -0.62 15.58
C ALA A 178 -7.37 -0.24 15.84
N GLU A 179 -6.96 -0.16 17.11
CA GLU A 179 -5.55 0.05 17.49
C GLU A 179 -4.73 -1.23 17.26
N THR A 180 -3.46 -1.06 16.93
CA THR A 180 -2.53 -2.19 16.72
C THR A 180 -2.14 -2.79 18.08
N GLU A 181 -2.22 -4.11 18.17
CA GLU A 181 -1.80 -4.87 19.35
C GLU A 181 -0.68 -5.86 18.99
N ASN A 182 -0.22 -6.65 19.97
CA ASN A 182 0.78 -7.68 19.72
C ASN A 182 0.29 -8.73 18.70
N ILE A 183 1.23 -9.28 17.94
CA ILE A 183 0.95 -10.33 16.94
C ILE A 183 0.31 -11.55 17.64
N PRO A 184 -0.88 -11.99 17.21
CA PRO A 184 -1.62 -13.05 17.88
C PRO A 184 -1.06 -14.46 17.59
N VAL A 185 -1.38 -15.41 18.46
CA VAL A 185 -1.09 -16.85 18.28
C VAL A 185 -2.36 -17.58 17.85
N GLU A 186 -2.26 -18.46 16.85
CA GLU A 186 -3.40 -19.22 16.32
C GLU A 186 -4.06 -20.15 17.37
N ASP A 187 -5.40 -20.19 17.39
CA ASP A 187 -6.19 -21.10 18.24
C ASP A 187 -7.32 -21.80 17.46
N LYS A 188 -8.05 -22.72 18.12
CA LYS A 188 -9.13 -23.47 17.46
C LYS A 188 -10.33 -22.60 17.03
N LYS A 189 -10.65 -21.53 17.76
CA LYS A 189 -11.81 -20.67 17.47
C LYS A 189 -11.50 -19.75 16.30
N SER A 190 -10.36 -19.07 16.35
CA SER A 190 -9.81 -18.22 15.30
C SER A 190 -9.61 -19.01 14.00
N THR A 191 -9.17 -20.26 14.03
CA THR A 191 -9.04 -21.10 12.82
C THR A 191 -10.36 -21.27 12.06
N LYS A 192 -11.50 -21.46 12.76
CA LYS A 192 -12.81 -21.58 12.10
C LYS A 192 -13.26 -20.25 11.50
N ARG A 193 -13.08 -19.15 12.24
CA ARG A 193 -13.42 -17.80 11.76
C ARG A 193 -12.55 -17.40 10.56
N ALA A 194 -11.26 -17.73 10.62
CA ALA A 194 -10.30 -17.52 9.54
C ALA A 194 -10.74 -18.24 8.25
N ARG A 195 -11.21 -19.50 8.35
CA ARG A 195 -11.66 -20.23 7.15
C ARG A 195 -12.87 -19.56 6.49
N ALA A 196 -13.86 -19.14 7.26
CA ALA A 196 -15.00 -18.39 6.74
C ALA A 196 -14.59 -17.07 6.07
N MET A 197 -13.62 -16.36 6.67
CA MET A 197 -13.06 -15.12 6.14
C MET A 197 -12.34 -15.33 4.80
N TYR A 198 -11.43 -16.32 4.70
CA TYR A 198 -10.71 -16.58 3.46
C TYR A 198 -11.60 -17.14 2.34
N GLN A 199 -12.63 -17.92 2.68
CA GLN A 199 -13.68 -18.29 1.73
C GLN A 199 -14.40 -17.06 1.17
N LEU A 200 -14.74 -16.11 2.04
CA LEU A 200 -15.39 -14.88 1.60
C LEU A 200 -14.47 -13.99 0.75
N PHE A 201 -13.18 -13.90 1.08
CA PHE A 201 -12.20 -13.22 0.22
C PHE A 201 -12.15 -13.84 -1.18
N ASN A 202 -12.21 -15.17 -1.27
CA ASN A 202 -12.24 -15.87 -2.55
C ASN A 202 -13.51 -15.56 -3.36
N GLU A 203 -14.67 -15.62 -2.72
CA GLU A 203 -15.96 -15.27 -3.34
C GLU A 203 -15.97 -13.82 -3.83
N ALA A 204 -15.42 -12.89 -3.03
CA ALA A 204 -15.25 -11.50 -3.41
C ALA A 204 -14.36 -11.34 -4.65
N ALA A 205 -13.20 -12.02 -4.68
CA ALA A 205 -12.32 -12.01 -5.85
C ALA A 205 -13.02 -12.55 -7.11
N VAL A 206 -13.83 -13.61 -7.00
CA VAL A 206 -14.65 -14.11 -8.11
C VAL A 206 -15.64 -13.04 -8.59
N ALA A 207 -16.40 -12.44 -7.67
CA ALA A 207 -17.41 -11.43 -8.00
C ALA A 207 -16.81 -10.17 -8.64
N MET A 208 -15.68 -9.68 -8.09
CA MET A 208 -14.96 -8.53 -8.64
C MET A 208 -14.40 -8.82 -10.03
N LYS A 209 -13.82 -10.00 -10.25
CA LYS A 209 -13.25 -10.38 -11.56
C LYS A 209 -14.30 -10.59 -12.64
N ALA A 210 -15.54 -10.90 -12.26
CA ALA A 210 -16.66 -10.89 -13.19
C ALA A 210 -17.06 -9.47 -13.62
N ALA A 211 -16.83 -8.46 -12.76
CA ALA A 211 -17.10 -7.05 -13.04
C ALA A 211 -15.94 -6.34 -13.77
N ASP A 212 -14.70 -6.70 -13.42
CA ASP A 212 -13.45 -6.13 -13.91
C ASP A 212 -12.42 -7.22 -14.21
N VAL A 213 -12.17 -7.44 -15.50
CA VAL A 213 -11.18 -8.43 -15.97
C VAL A 213 -9.79 -7.81 -16.24
N ALA A 214 -9.66 -6.49 -16.12
CA ALA A 214 -8.46 -5.74 -16.48
C ALA A 214 -7.49 -5.55 -15.31
N HIS A 215 -7.99 -5.66 -14.06
CA HIS A 215 -7.21 -5.41 -12.85
C HIS A 215 -7.17 -6.65 -11.93
N PRO A 216 -6.00 -6.99 -11.36
CA PRO A 216 -5.87 -8.06 -10.37
C PRO A 216 -6.58 -7.74 -9.05
N VAL A 217 -6.99 -8.79 -8.33
CA VAL A 217 -7.49 -8.69 -6.95
C VAL A 217 -6.47 -9.29 -5.98
N ALA A 218 -6.01 -8.49 -5.03
CA ALA A 218 -5.14 -8.89 -3.93
C ALA A 218 -5.92 -8.96 -2.61
N ILE A 219 -5.39 -9.70 -1.64
CA ILE A 219 -5.81 -9.63 -0.23
C ILE A 219 -4.69 -9.07 0.64
N CYS A 220 -5.01 -8.46 1.78
CA CYS A 220 -4.04 -7.97 2.76
C CYS A 220 -4.04 -8.84 4.02
N ASN A 221 -2.99 -9.63 4.22
CA ASN A 221 -2.81 -10.49 5.38
C ASN A 221 -1.77 -9.89 6.35
N GLY A 222 -1.98 -10.08 7.65
CA GLY A 222 -0.97 -9.81 8.67
C GLY A 222 0.06 -10.94 8.72
N ASP A 223 1.29 -10.64 8.32
CA ASP A 223 2.40 -11.59 8.18
C ASP A 223 1.98 -12.88 7.41
N VAL A 224 2.61 -14.03 7.67
CA VAL A 224 2.38 -15.32 7.00
C VAL A 224 1.41 -16.24 7.75
N LEU A 225 0.64 -15.71 8.71
CA LEU A 225 -0.37 -16.47 9.45
C LEU A 225 -1.40 -17.08 8.49
N PHE A 226 -1.86 -18.29 8.80
CA PHE A 226 -2.83 -19.05 8.01
C PHE A 226 -2.47 -19.31 6.54
N LEU A 227 -1.20 -19.24 6.13
CA LEU A 227 -0.80 -19.36 4.72
C LEU A 227 -1.33 -20.61 4.01
N ASN A 228 -1.37 -21.76 4.69
CA ASN A 228 -1.94 -23.01 4.12
C ASN A 228 -3.44 -22.86 3.83
N MET A 229 -4.18 -22.21 4.71
CA MET A 229 -5.61 -21.96 4.53
C MET A 229 -5.86 -20.93 3.42
N ILE A 230 -5.04 -19.88 3.34
CA ILE A 230 -5.09 -18.92 2.23
C ILE A 230 -4.89 -19.64 0.90
N LYS A 231 -3.92 -20.56 0.82
CA LYS A 231 -3.69 -21.38 -0.37
C LYS A 231 -4.89 -22.26 -0.74
N GLU A 232 -5.52 -22.89 0.25
CA GLU A 232 -6.69 -23.76 0.06
C GLU A 232 -7.91 -22.97 -0.42
N GLU A 233 -8.20 -21.84 0.22
CA GLU A 233 -9.47 -21.14 0.04
C GLU A 233 -9.39 -20.03 -1.02
N CYS A 234 -8.29 -19.26 -1.09
CA CYS A 234 -8.15 -18.08 -1.95
C CYS A 234 -7.65 -18.41 -3.37
N THR A 235 -8.34 -19.31 -4.05
CA THR A 235 -7.97 -19.78 -5.41
C THR A 235 -8.15 -18.71 -6.50
N ALA A 236 -9.10 -17.78 -6.37
CA ALA A 236 -9.40 -16.71 -7.33
C ALA A 236 -8.60 -15.41 -7.13
N VAL A 237 -8.03 -15.20 -5.92
CA VAL A 237 -7.16 -14.06 -5.56
C VAL A 237 -5.88 -14.09 -6.39
N ASP A 238 -5.42 -13.00 -6.97
CA ASP A 238 -4.26 -12.98 -7.87
C ASP A 238 -2.93 -12.77 -7.16
N ILE A 239 -2.93 -12.05 -6.03
CA ILE A 239 -1.73 -11.56 -5.34
C ILE A 239 -1.92 -11.70 -3.83
N LEU A 240 -0.88 -12.17 -3.12
CA LEU A 240 -0.83 -12.11 -1.66
C LEU A 240 -0.22 -10.77 -1.23
N GLY A 241 -1.04 -9.87 -0.72
CA GLY A 241 -0.60 -8.68 -0.01
C GLY A 241 -0.30 -9.01 1.45
N ILE A 242 0.82 -8.51 1.98
CA ILE A 242 1.22 -8.74 3.37
C ILE A 242 1.63 -7.43 4.04
N ASN A 243 1.04 -7.13 5.18
CA ASN A 243 1.58 -6.17 6.14
C ASN A 243 2.56 -6.90 7.06
N VAL A 244 3.78 -6.38 7.19
CA VAL A 244 4.83 -7.05 7.96
C VAL A 244 5.85 -6.07 8.53
N TYR A 245 6.20 -6.31 9.79
CA TYR A 245 7.12 -5.48 10.57
C TYR A 245 8.13 -6.40 11.27
N ARG A 246 9.02 -7.04 10.50
CA ARG A 246 10.05 -7.97 11.01
C ARG A 246 11.40 -7.30 11.27
N GLY A 247 11.48 -5.98 11.20
CA GLY A 247 12.72 -5.20 11.29
C GLY A 247 13.45 -5.12 9.95
N ILE A 248 14.79 -5.11 9.98
CA ILE A 248 15.64 -4.86 8.80
C ILE A 248 15.57 -5.94 7.70
N SER A 249 15.19 -7.16 8.06
CA SER A 249 15.08 -8.31 7.15
C SER A 249 13.71 -8.96 7.31
N PHE A 250 13.14 -9.43 6.21
CA PHE A 250 11.91 -10.23 6.23
C PHE A 250 12.17 -11.71 6.58
N GLY A 251 13.44 -12.10 6.72
CA GLY A 251 13.86 -13.45 7.06
C GLY A 251 13.51 -14.45 5.95
N ASP A 252 12.77 -15.49 6.32
CA ASP A 252 12.37 -16.59 5.44
C ASP A 252 11.09 -16.32 4.63
N LEU A 253 10.44 -15.16 4.84
CA LEU A 253 9.10 -14.86 4.32
C LEU A 253 8.97 -15.16 2.83
N PHE A 254 9.94 -14.71 2.01
CA PHE A 254 9.89 -14.91 0.57
C PHE A 254 9.91 -16.39 0.15
N GLU A 255 10.63 -17.24 0.88
CA GLU A 255 10.65 -18.68 0.61
C GLU A 255 9.37 -19.35 1.13
N THR A 256 8.91 -18.95 2.33
CA THR A 256 7.68 -19.46 2.93
C THR A 256 6.45 -19.21 2.04
N VAL A 257 6.31 -18.00 1.50
CA VAL A 257 5.18 -17.63 0.63
C VAL A 257 5.24 -18.25 -0.78
N LYS A 258 6.35 -18.86 -1.21
CA LYS A 258 6.36 -19.62 -2.49
C LYS A 258 5.36 -20.76 -2.50
N SER A 259 5.05 -21.32 -1.33
CA SER A 259 4.06 -22.38 -1.18
C SER A 259 2.66 -21.94 -1.66
N PHE A 260 2.35 -20.64 -1.62
CA PHE A 260 1.09 -20.07 -2.13
C PHE A 260 0.98 -20.12 -3.67
N GLY A 261 2.11 -20.09 -4.38
CA GLY A 261 2.15 -20.21 -5.85
C GLY A 261 1.78 -18.95 -6.64
N LYS A 262 1.54 -17.82 -5.95
CA LYS A 262 1.21 -16.51 -6.55
C LYS A 262 2.17 -15.43 -6.03
N PRO A 263 2.31 -14.28 -6.70
CA PRO A 263 3.25 -13.25 -6.25
C PRO A 263 2.87 -12.65 -4.90
N VAL A 264 3.89 -12.15 -4.20
CA VAL A 264 3.76 -11.38 -2.96
C VAL A 264 4.04 -9.90 -3.22
N VAL A 265 3.24 -9.04 -2.60
CA VAL A 265 3.48 -7.60 -2.49
C VAL A 265 3.41 -7.21 -1.01
N PHE A 266 4.36 -6.42 -0.52
CA PHE A 266 4.26 -5.92 0.84
C PHE A 266 3.33 -4.72 0.87
N THR A 267 2.15 -4.85 1.45
CA THR A 267 1.15 -3.78 1.52
C THR A 267 1.46 -2.76 2.62
N GLU A 268 2.20 -3.18 3.65
CA GLU A 268 2.85 -2.31 4.64
C GLU A 268 4.16 -2.95 5.12
N PHE A 269 5.19 -2.13 5.28
CA PHE A 269 6.42 -2.44 5.99
C PHE A 269 7.15 -1.13 6.31
N GLY A 270 8.03 -1.15 7.30
CA GLY A 270 8.87 0.00 7.61
C GLY A 270 9.19 0.08 9.09
N SER A 271 9.42 1.29 9.58
CA SER A 271 9.73 1.57 10.97
C SER A 271 9.20 2.95 11.31
N ASP A 272 8.79 3.14 12.56
CA ASP A 272 8.69 4.48 13.09
C ASP A 272 10.07 5.13 13.24
N ALA A 273 10.05 6.45 13.32
CA ALA A 273 11.22 7.30 13.48
C ALA A 273 11.38 7.76 14.93
N PHE A 274 10.83 7.06 15.91
CA PHE A 274 11.01 7.36 17.33
C PHE A 274 11.80 6.24 17.99
N ASN A 275 12.58 6.57 19.01
CA ASN A 275 13.33 5.58 19.78
C ASN A 275 12.74 5.50 21.17
N ALA A 276 12.08 4.39 21.48
CA ALA A 276 11.33 4.20 22.72
C ALA A 276 12.23 4.19 23.97
N ILE A 277 13.54 3.94 23.84
CA ILE A 277 14.49 3.98 24.96
C ILE A 277 14.96 5.41 25.23
N THR A 278 15.39 6.12 24.18
CA THR A 278 15.97 7.46 24.31
C THR A 278 14.93 8.58 24.32
N GLN A 279 13.68 8.26 23.95
CA GLN A 279 12.55 9.16 23.84
C GLN A 279 12.83 10.34 22.90
N LYS A 280 13.44 10.04 21.75
CA LYS A 280 13.84 11.00 20.72
C LYS A 280 13.61 10.43 19.32
N GLU A 281 13.49 11.33 18.36
CA GLU A 281 13.45 10.96 16.95
C GLU A 281 14.75 10.29 16.50
N ASP A 282 14.65 9.14 15.82
CA ASP A 282 15.75 8.36 15.27
C ASP A 282 15.52 8.06 13.78
N GLN A 283 15.69 9.10 12.95
CA GLN A 283 15.56 8.97 11.49
C GLN A 283 16.58 7.99 10.88
N LYS A 284 17.70 7.74 11.57
CA LYS A 284 18.74 6.84 11.09
C LYS A 284 18.32 5.39 11.22
N ALA A 285 17.73 4.99 12.35
CA ALA A 285 17.17 3.66 12.53
C ALA A 285 16.10 3.36 11.47
N GLN A 286 15.15 4.29 11.26
CA GLN A 286 14.13 4.19 10.22
C GLN A 286 14.75 3.98 8.83
N ALA A 287 15.75 4.79 8.47
CA ALA A 287 16.42 4.71 7.19
C ALA A 287 17.17 3.37 6.98
N GLU A 288 17.90 2.87 7.98
CA GLU A 288 18.61 1.59 7.86
C GLU A 288 17.66 0.40 7.69
N ILE A 289 16.52 0.38 8.39
CA ILE A 289 15.49 -0.65 8.22
C ILE A 289 14.94 -0.62 6.79
N LEU A 290 14.52 0.55 6.31
CA LEU A 290 13.97 0.70 4.95
C LEU A 290 14.99 0.32 3.87
N LYS A 291 16.28 0.63 4.07
CA LYS A 291 17.35 0.19 3.18
C LYS A 291 17.44 -1.34 3.09
N GLY A 292 17.37 -2.02 4.23
CA GLY A 292 17.35 -3.48 4.30
C GLY A 292 16.13 -4.08 3.62
N ASN A 293 14.94 -3.56 3.94
CA ASN A 293 13.67 -4.02 3.37
C ASN A 293 13.65 -3.88 1.83
N TRP A 294 13.96 -2.70 1.29
CA TRP A 294 13.94 -2.49 -0.16
C TRP A 294 15.03 -3.28 -0.89
N LYS A 295 16.18 -3.52 -0.25
CA LYS A 295 17.19 -4.44 -0.79
C LYS A 295 16.61 -5.83 -0.98
N GLU A 296 15.93 -6.37 0.02
CA GLU A 296 15.35 -7.72 -0.06
C GLU A 296 14.18 -7.79 -1.05
N ILE A 297 13.33 -6.77 -1.12
CA ILE A 297 12.27 -6.65 -2.13
C ILE A 297 12.85 -6.77 -3.54
N TYR A 298 13.90 -5.99 -3.85
CA TYR A 298 14.53 -6.03 -5.16
C TYR A 298 15.33 -7.32 -5.43
N GLU A 299 15.96 -7.90 -4.41
CA GLU A 299 16.68 -9.19 -4.58
C GLU A 299 15.73 -10.36 -4.85
N ASN A 300 14.45 -10.27 -4.43
CA ASN A 300 13.43 -11.30 -4.63
C ASN A 300 12.50 -11.07 -5.82
N ALA A 301 12.74 -10.02 -6.62
CA ALA A 301 12.03 -9.80 -7.87
C ALA A 301 12.34 -10.89 -8.91
N ALA A 302 11.41 -11.13 -9.85
CA ALA A 302 11.64 -12.05 -10.96
C ALA A 302 12.95 -11.72 -11.73
N GLY A 303 13.77 -12.74 -11.97
CA GLY A 303 15.06 -12.62 -12.65
C GLY A 303 16.24 -12.21 -11.75
N MET A 304 16.03 -11.99 -10.46
CA MET A 304 17.09 -11.59 -9.51
C MET A 304 17.72 -12.76 -8.74
N GLY A 305 17.23 -13.99 -8.96
CA GLY A 305 17.88 -15.22 -8.51
C GLY A 305 17.76 -15.55 -7.01
N LYS A 306 16.84 -14.92 -6.28
CA LYS A 306 16.33 -15.44 -4.99
C LYS A 306 14.97 -16.13 -5.18
N SER A 307 13.95 -15.81 -4.39
CA SER A 307 12.63 -16.45 -4.45
C SER A 307 11.85 -16.12 -5.73
N GLN A 308 12.14 -14.97 -6.36
CA GLN A 308 11.59 -14.54 -7.66
C GLN A 308 10.05 -14.43 -7.68
N ASN A 309 9.46 -14.09 -6.54
CA ASN A 309 8.01 -13.98 -6.34
C ASN A 309 7.55 -12.62 -5.83
N CYS A 310 8.47 -11.67 -5.60
CA CYS A 310 8.14 -10.34 -5.11
C CYS A 310 7.86 -9.37 -6.27
N ILE A 311 6.73 -8.67 -6.20
CA ILE A 311 6.35 -7.64 -7.19
C ILE A 311 6.52 -6.21 -6.67
N GLY A 312 7.02 -6.04 -5.44
CA GLY A 312 7.31 -4.75 -4.83
C GLY A 312 6.68 -4.61 -3.45
N GLY A 313 6.43 -3.37 -3.05
CA GLY A 313 5.73 -3.10 -1.80
C GLY A 313 5.45 -1.62 -1.56
N PHE A 314 4.85 -1.32 -0.41
CA PHE A 314 4.45 0.01 0.03
C PHE A 314 5.09 0.31 1.39
N THR A 315 6.00 1.28 1.42
CA THR A 315 6.54 1.77 2.68
C THR A 315 5.40 2.37 3.51
N PHE A 316 5.33 2.01 4.79
CA PHE A 316 4.40 2.55 5.76
C PHE A 316 5.14 3.54 6.67
N GLN A 317 4.85 4.84 6.64
CA GLN A 317 3.90 5.53 5.73
C GLN A 317 4.42 6.90 5.29
N PHE A 318 3.69 7.60 4.42
CA PHE A 318 4.23 8.83 3.83
C PHE A 318 4.45 9.94 4.86
N SER A 319 3.47 10.19 5.73
CA SER A 319 3.50 11.26 6.71
C SER A 319 3.03 10.79 8.08
N ASP A 320 3.41 11.51 9.14
CA ASP A 320 3.06 11.12 10.52
C ASP A 320 1.54 11.03 10.75
N GLY A 321 1.13 10.03 11.53
CA GLY A 321 -0.26 9.76 11.84
C GLY A 321 -0.64 10.25 13.23
N TRP A 322 -0.76 11.57 13.44
CA TRP A 322 -1.08 12.24 14.74
C TRP A 322 -2.42 11.86 15.39
N TRP A 323 -3.13 10.91 14.79
CA TRP A 323 -4.39 10.39 15.28
C TRP A 323 -4.31 8.89 15.57
N LYS A 324 -3.17 8.23 15.36
CA LYS A 324 -3.10 6.77 15.47
C LYS A 324 -3.25 6.32 16.93
N MET A 325 -2.77 7.11 17.88
CA MET A 325 -2.99 6.84 19.31
C MET A 325 -4.29 7.50 19.80
N GLY A 326 -5.15 6.74 20.48
CA GLY A 326 -6.41 7.23 21.05
C GLY A 326 -7.51 7.53 20.01
N GLN A 327 -7.15 7.79 18.75
CA GLN A 327 -8.00 7.96 17.56
C GLN A 327 -9.03 9.10 17.57
N THR A 328 -9.40 9.60 18.75
CA THR A 328 -10.42 10.64 18.96
C THR A 328 -10.03 11.66 20.03
N THR A 329 -8.93 11.43 20.73
CA THR A 329 -8.39 12.29 21.79
C THR A 329 -6.96 12.71 21.43
N ASN A 330 -6.47 13.78 22.04
CA ASN A 330 -5.09 14.28 21.87
C ASN A 330 -4.64 14.50 20.41
N LEU A 331 -5.56 14.71 19.46
CA LEU A 331 -5.27 14.84 18.01
C LEU A 331 -4.34 16.01 17.64
N ASN A 332 -4.06 16.91 18.58
CA ASN A 332 -3.18 18.07 18.43
C ASN A 332 -1.82 17.89 19.14
N VAL A 333 -1.53 16.70 19.65
CA VAL A 333 -0.29 16.28 20.30
C VAL A 333 0.31 15.15 19.45
N HIS A 334 1.62 15.18 19.22
CA HIS A 334 2.32 14.06 18.59
C HIS A 334 2.69 13.06 19.69
N ASP A 335 1.92 11.98 19.79
CA ASP A 335 1.99 11.04 20.89
C ASP A 335 3.23 10.13 20.78
N THR A 336 3.92 9.88 21.89
CA THR A 336 5.14 9.06 21.98
C THR A 336 4.89 7.71 22.64
N HIS A 337 3.64 7.30 22.78
CA HIS A 337 3.24 5.99 23.28
C HIS A 337 3.58 4.91 22.27
N ALA A 338 4.17 3.83 22.76
CA ALA A 338 4.39 2.62 22.00
C ALA A 338 3.30 1.60 22.34
N SER A 339 2.44 1.25 21.38
CA SER A 339 1.26 0.41 21.62
C SER A 339 1.57 -1.09 21.65
N TRP A 340 2.66 -1.52 21.01
CA TRP A 340 3.07 -2.93 20.97
C TRP A 340 4.60 -3.10 20.93
N ALA A 341 5.06 -4.33 21.22
CA ALA A 341 6.47 -4.66 21.31
C ALA A 341 6.96 -5.42 20.08
N ASN A 342 8.15 -5.09 19.59
CA ASN A 342 8.74 -5.74 18.44
C ASN A 342 10.25 -5.96 18.57
N GLY A 343 10.62 -7.22 18.79
CA GLY A 343 12.02 -7.65 18.90
C GLY A 343 12.84 -7.55 17.61
N GLY A 344 12.20 -7.34 16.45
CA GLY A 344 12.91 -7.09 15.18
C GLY A 344 13.60 -5.72 15.12
N TYR A 345 13.20 -4.79 15.99
CA TYR A 345 13.64 -3.40 16.05
C TYR A 345 14.69 -3.26 17.15
N VAL A 346 15.82 -3.94 16.93
CA VAL A 346 16.87 -4.13 17.96
C VAL A 346 17.51 -2.83 18.47
N PHE A 347 17.32 -1.70 17.77
CA PHE A 347 17.90 -0.41 18.12
C PHE A 347 17.25 0.23 19.35
N ASP A 348 16.01 -0.16 19.67
CA ASP A 348 15.27 0.36 20.83
C ASP A 348 14.40 -0.70 21.55
N PHE A 349 14.64 -1.98 21.27
CA PHE A 349 13.94 -3.06 21.94
C PHE A 349 14.44 -3.28 23.38
N GLU A 350 13.52 -3.25 24.34
CA GLU A 350 13.77 -3.71 25.72
C GLU A 350 12.73 -4.78 26.10
N LYS A 351 13.20 -5.93 26.61
CA LYS A 351 12.32 -7.04 26.97
C LYS A 351 11.27 -6.61 27.99
N GLY A 352 9.99 -6.79 27.65
CA GLY A 352 8.85 -6.44 28.50
C GLY A 352 8.36 -5.00 28.34
N LYS A 353 8.94 -4.23 27.39
CA LYS A 353 8.46 -2.91 27.01
C LYS A 353 8.02 -2.90 25.54
N ASN A 354 7.09 -2.00 25.22
CA ASN A 354 6.69 -1.69 23.86
C ASN A 354 7.67 -0.71 23.22
N ASN A 355 7.83 -0.78 21.90
CA ASN A 355 8.74 0.08 21.13
C ASN A 355 8.22 0.47 19.75
N MET A 356 6.94 0.26 19.45
CA MET A 356 6.35 0.64 18.17
C MET A 356 5.45 1.86 18.32
N ASN A 357 5.94 3.02 17.88
CA ASN A 357 5.29 4.32 18.04
C ASN A 357 4.47 4.68 16.79
N GLU A 358 3.19 4.30 16.78
CA GLU A 358 2.30 4.37 15.60
C GLU A 358 2.22 5.76 14.94
N GLU A 359 2.30 6.85 15.72
CA GLU A 359 2.23 8.20 15.14
C GLU A 359 3.50 8.63 14.39
N TRP A 360 4.61 7.91 14.58
CA TRP A 360 5.96 8.27 14.10
C TRP A 360 6.42 7.46 12.89
N PHE A 361 5.54 6.66 12.27
CA PHE A 361 5.82 5.89 11.04
C PHE A 361 6.01 6.73 9.78
N GLY A 362 5.73 8.03 9.81
CA GLY A 362 5.92 8.88 8.64
C GLY A 362 7.39 8.89 8.20
N ILE A 363 7.63 8.87 6.89
CA ILE A 363 8.94 9.27 6.34
C ILE A 363 9.04 10.80 6.16
N CYS A 364 7.94 11.51 6.40
CA CYS A 364 7.87 12.96 6.47
C CYS A 364 7.19 13.38 7.79
N ALA A 365 7.83 14.28 8.53
CA ALA A 365 7.22 14.88 9.70
C ALA A 365 6.15 15.91 9.28
N LYS A 366 5.00 15.92 9.96
CA LYS A 366 3.95 16.93 9.72
C LYS A 366 4.22 18.20 10.51
N GLN A 367 3.99 19.33 9.86
CA GLN A 367 3.94 20.65 10.49
C GLN A 367 2.52 21.20 10.37
N LYS A 368 2.06 21.95 11.37
CA LYS A 368 0.71 22.55 11.32
C LYS A 368 0.56 23.41 10.06
N ALA A 369 -0.62 23.34 9.45
CA ALA A 369 -0.96 24.22 8.34
C ALA A 369 -1.06 25.67 8.82
N ALA A 370 -0.71 26.61 7.94
CA ALA A 370 -1.17 27.98 8.08
C ALA A 370 -2.68 28.04 7.79
N ASP A 371 -3.36 29.10 8.24
CA ASP A 371 -4.80 29.27 8.03
C ASP A 371 -5.17 29.13 6.54
N ASN A 372 -6.12 28.23 6.25
CA ASN A 372 -6.59 27.89 4.90
C ASN A 372 -5.50 27.36 3.94
N ASP A 373 -4.44 26.76 4.47
CA ASP A 373 -3.40 26.09 3.69
C ASP A 373 -3.35 24.56 3.94
N VAL A 374 -2.64 23.84 3.08
CA VAL A 374 -2.23 22.46 3.32
C VAL A 374 -1.15 22.43 4.39
N TYR A 375 -1.07 21.34 5.15
CA TYR A 375 -0.01 21.19 6.16
C TYR A 375 1.37 21.08 5.51
N GLY A 376 2.39 21.53 6.25
CA GLY A 376 3.78 21.39 5.85
C GLY A 376 4.26 19.96 6.04
N LEU A 377 5.14 19.50 5.15
CA LEU A 377 5.86 18.25 5.31
C LEU A 377 7.36 18.52 5.35
N GLN A 378 8.02 17.96 6.34
CA GLN A 378 9.47 17.95 6.45
C GLN A 378 9.98 16.53 6.20
N PRO A 379 10.53 16.25 5.00
CA PRO A 379 11.06 14.92 4.70
C PRO A 379 12.19 14.51 5.64
N ARG A 380 12.11 13.29 6.18
CA ARG A 380 13.16 12.69 7.01
C ARG A 380 14.27 12.10 6.15
N LEU A 381 15.35 11.67 6.79
CA LEU A 381 16.46 10.92 6.18
C LEU A 381 15.98 9.76 5.29
N ALA A 382 14.93 9.04 5.73
CA ALA A 382 14.31 7.96 4.98
C ALA A 382 13.83 8.38 3.59
N TYR A 383 13.23 9.56 3.43
CA TYR A 383 12.78 10.08 2.13
C TYR A 383 13.96 10.21 1.15
N TYR A 384 15.05 10.83 1.59
CA TYR A 384 16.21 11.06 0.75
C TYR A 384 16.94 9.76 0.40
N LEU A 385 16.97 8.80 1.34
CA LEU A 385 17.47 7.46 1.09
C LEU A 385 16.64 6.73 0.03
N LEU A 386 15.31 6.71 0.19
CA LEU A 386 14.40 6.06 -0.76
C LEU A 386 14.49 6.68 -2.14
N LYS A 387 14.69 8.01 -2.21
CA LYS A 387 14.94 8.71 -3.48
C LYS A 387 16.12 8.13 -4.25
N GLU A 388 17.20 7.74 -3.58
CA GLU A 388 18.35 7.07 -4.22
C GLU A 388 18.04 5.61 -4.57
N ILE A 389 17.37 4.88 -3.68
CA ILE A 389 17.03 3.46 -3.85
C ILE A 389 16.08 3.25 -5.04
N HIS A 390 15.04 4.08 -5.18
CA HIS A 390 14.03 3.95 -6.23
C HIS A 390 14.53 4.32 -7.63
N GLN A 391 15.77 4.79 -7.77
CA GLN A 391 16.44 4.89 -9.07
C GLN A 391 16.88 3.51 -9.62
N ILE A 392 16.79 2.46 -8.81
CA ILE A 392 17.13 1.10 -9.19
C ILE A 392 15.91 0.42 -9.79
N ASN A 393 16.04 -0.04 -11.04
CA ASN A 393 15.05 -0.89 -11.68
C ASN A 393 15.58 -2.33 -11.78
N PRO A 394 15.02 -3.29 -11.02
CA PRO A 394 15.47 -4.69 -11.05
C PRO A 394 15.22 -5.38 -12.40
N TYR A 395 14.30 -4.86 -13.21
CA TYR A 395 13.98 -5.39 -14.54
C TYR A 395 14.75 -4.70 -15.68
N ALA A 396 15.68 -3.80 -15.38
CA ALA A 396 16.49 -3.16 -16.40
C ALA A 396 17.33 -4.20 -17.20
N LYS A 397 17.51 -3.95 -18.50
CA LYS A 397 18.30 -4.83 -19.38
C LYS A 397 19.71 -5.02 -18.81
N ASN A 398 20.18 -6.28 -18.77
CA ASN A 398 21.48 -6.67 -18.24
C ASN A 398 21.71 -6.27 -16.76
N PHE A 399 20.64 -6.06 -15.99
CA PHE A 399 20.73 -5.85 -14.55
C PHE A 399 20.83 -7.21 -13.84
N SER A 400 21.57 -7.26 -12.73
CA SER A 400 21.83 -8.49 -11.99
C SER A 400 21.85 -8.24 -10.50
N ARG A 401 21.68 -9.30 -9.70
CA ARG A 401 21.76 -9.23 -8.24
C ARG A 401 23.10 -8.63 -7.76
N ALA A 402 24.21 -8.98 -8.40
CA ALA A 402 25.52 -8.41 -8.06
C ALA A 402 25.57 -6.89 -8.30
N LYS A 403 24.95 -6.40 -9.39
CA LYS A 403 24.84 -4.95 -9.65
C LYS A 403 23.92 -4.26 -8.63
N LEU A 404 22.80 -4.88 -8.26
CA LEU A 404 21.92 -4.39 -7.19
C LEU A 404 22.70 -4.25 -5.87
N GLN A 405 23.39 -5.31 -5.44
CA GLN A 405 24.17 -5.30 -4.20
C GLN A 405 25.26 -4.22 -4.20
N LYS A 406 25.96 -4.05 -5.32
CA LYS A 406 26.94 -2.96 -5.48
C LYS A 406 26.30 -1.58 -5.33
N LYS A 407 25.15 -1.35 -5.95
CA LYS A 407 24.41 -0.08 -5.83
C LYS A 407 23.91 0.15 -4.41
N MET A 408 23.25 -0.83 -3.79
CA MET A 408 22.75 -0.74 -2.41
C MET A 408 23.88 -0.49 -1.40
N LYS A 409 25.07 -1.06 -1.62
CA LYS A 409 26.25 -0.81 -0.78
C LYS A 409 26.76 0.64 -0.90
N ALA A 410 26.65 1.25 -2.08
CA ALA A 410 27.10 2.63 -2.32
C ALA A 410 26.17 3.69 -1.70
N ILE A 411 24.91 3.34 -1.46
CA ILE A 411 23.92 4.19 -0.78
C ILE A 411 24.20 4.10 0.73
N GLU A 412 25.02 4.98 1.28
CA GLU A 412 25.38 4.98 2.70
C GLU A 412 24.48 5.95 3.48
N VAL A 413 23.72 5.45 4.47
CA VAL A 413 22.75 6.26 5.25
C VAL A 413 23.40 7.50 5.85
N ASN A 414 24.60 7.38 6.43
CA ASN A 414 25.33 8.52 7.02
C ASN A 414 25.84 9.56 6.01
N LYS A 415 25.79 9.27 4.70
CA LYS A 415 26.24 10.17 3.62
C LYS A 415 25.08 10.81 2.85
N ILE A 416 23.84 10.40 3.13
CA ILE A 416 22.66 10.98 2.51
C ILE A 416 22.53 12.45 2.94
N LYS A 417 22.42 13.35 1.96
CA LYS A 417 22.25 14.78 2.21
C LYS A 417 20.78 15.12 2.35
N ILE A 418 20.38 15.53 3.55
CA ILE A 418 19.09 16.20 3.78
C ILE A 418 19.20 17.61 3.18
N LYS A 419 18.20 18.00 2.41
CA LYS A 419 18.12 19.34 1.79
C LYS A 419 17.04 20.18 2.44
#